data_AF-A0A971JP29-F1
#
_entry.id   AF-A0A971JP29-F1
#
_cell.length_a   1.000
_cell.length_b   1.000
_cell.length_c   1.000
_cell.angle_alpha   90.00
_cell.angle_beta   90.00
_cell.angle_gamma   90.00
#
_symmetry.space_group_name_H-M   'P 1'
#
loop_
_entity.id
_entity.type
_entity.pdbx_description
1 polymer ?
#
loop_
_entity_poly.entity_id
_entity_poly.type
_entity_poly.pdbx_seq_one_letter_code
_entity_poly.pdbx_strand_id
1 'polypeptide(L)'
;MKRVLLTCVLLVPAFVIVTAGTAQAYTPVPGPDFDGCGPMPFTPRPFWAFNMDYETELNNPVTWPAPGGYEFCAYSDMIYCSLPALAGALAEIADFADLVQCRYMDINGPVNMEADIPVSPNGIPDGQYELGVLAYVLNNTGNEYHVAAMTAFQDNFMYLRELVLYALYVTSLGNNKDLRPIVENLMAPHLVSSLLCVLSGFAVLRDEQTNAALDQLLLLLEDIGIAPPEGGIQAVTTGIPELGPYGDADGDGDSNYAEYQYFVGEMGYDATQYVDAVFDPNTKLPVYDPLVSLSATSGSYAIGSTVSLSAEIANYYEAPEYIRWTKDGVLLEGSALTLEVLNAQVEDSGVYRIEVGIMVEDGGKALVPGAIADSVNITVSDAPIPVAGVFGLTLLASACALAGVAGIRRRK
;
A
#
# COMPACT_ATOMS: atom_id res chain seq x y z
N MET A 1 17.09 71.72 -36.52
CA MET A 1 16.35 70.52 -36.98
C MET A 1 17.29 69.33 -36.94
N LYS A 2 16.78 68.18 -36.48
CA LYS A 2 17.42 66.86 -36.27
C LYS A 2 18.03 66.63 -34.88
N ARG A 3 17.20 65.98 -34.06
CA ARG A 3 17.51 65.23 -32.84
C ARG A 3 18.51 64.12 -33.18
N VAL A 4 19.57 63.99 -32.39
CA VAL A 4 20.34 62.74 -32.26
C VAL A 4 20.02 62.22 -30.88
N LEU A 5 19.16 61.19 -30.84
CA LEU A 5 18.82 60.45 -29.64
C LEU A 5 19.96 59.46 -29.40
N LEU A 6 20.66 59.61 -28.27
CA LEU A 6 21.66 58.68 -27.79
C LEU A 6 20.90 57.52 -27.11
N THR A 7 20.80 56.38 -27.78
CA THR A 7 20.15 55.19 -27.23
C THR A 7 21.12 54.47 -26.29
N CYS A 8 21.02 54.71 -24.99
CA CYS A 8 21.58 53.83 -23.96
C CYS A 8 20.76 52.53 -23.93
N VAL A 9 21.30 51.46 -24.50
CA VAL A 9 20.76 50.10 -24.38
C VAL A 9 21.13 49.57 -23.00
N LEU A 10 20.18 49.60 -22.07
CA LEU A 10 20.23 48.84 -20.83
C LEU A 10 19.96 47.36 -21.17
N LEU A 11 21.01 46.53 -21.08
CA LEU A 11 20.91 45.08 -21.06
C LEU A 11 20.34 44.64 -19.70
N VAL A 12 19.07 44.27 -19.68
CA VAL A 12 18.48 43.50 -18.58
C VAL A 12 18.71 42.02 -18.91
N PRO A 13 19.48 41.26 -18.11
CA PRO A 13 19.54 39.82 -18.28
C PRO A 13 18.17 39.24 -17.89
N ALA A 14 17.46 38.67 -18.86
CA ALA A 14 16.26 37.90 -18.63
C ALA A 14 16.67 36.64 -17.84
N PHE A 15 16.41 36.64 -16.54
CA PHE A 15 16.38 35.45 -15.72
C PHE A 15 15.22 34.59 -16.23
N VAL A 16 15.52 33.58 -17.06
CA VAL A 16 14.58 32.50 -17.35
C VAL A 16 14.56 31.65 -16.09
N ILE A 17 13.59 31.92 -15.22
CA ILE A 17 13.17 30.94 -14.21
C ILE A 17 12.54 29.81 -15.03
N VAL A 18 13.31 28.74 -15.23
CA VAL A 18 12.71 27.45 -15.61
C VAL A 18 11.94 27.01 -14.38
N THR A 19 10.66 27.33 -14.33
CA THR A 19 9.74 26.60 -13.46
C THR A 19 9.70 25.19 -14.01
N ALA A 20 10.44 24.27 -13.39
CA ALA A 20 10.12 22.86 -13.50
C ALA A 20 8.63 22.77 -13.14
N GLY A 21 7.78 22.47 -14.12
CA GLY A 21 6.40 22.16 -13.83
C GLY A 21 6.44 20.97 -12.89
N THR A 22 5.87 21.10 -11.70
CA THR A 22 5.59 19.97 -10.83
C THR A 22 4.80 18.97 -11.67
N ALA A 23 5.41 17.84 -12.01
CA ALA A 23 4.67 16.74 -12.60
C ALA A 23 3.61 16.36 -11.58
N GLN A 24 2.36 16.68 -11.86
CA GLN A 24 1.27 16.35 -10.97
C GLN A 24 1.12 14.82 -11.00
N ALA A 25 1.15 14.18 -9.84
CA ALA A 25 0.90 12.73 -9.74
C ALA A 25 -0.40 12.38 -10.45
N TYR A 26 -0.39 11.25 -11.15
CA TYR A 26 -1.58 10.75 -11.83
C TYR A 26 -2.73 10.54 -10.83
N THR A 27 -3.94 10.93 -11.24
CA THR A 27 -5.14 10.77 -10.42
C THR A 27 -5.76 9.40 -10.68
N PRO A 28 -5.86 8.52 -9.66
CA PRO A 28 -6.44 7.20 -9.83
C PRO A 28 -7.86 7.27 -10.40
N VAL A 29 -8.23 6.28 -11.22
CA VAL A 29 -9.61 6.10 -11.65
C VAL A 29 -10.49 5.90 -10.40
N PRO A 30 -11.68 6.50 -10.33
CA PRO A 30 -12.52 6.45 -9.13
C PRO A 30 -12.89 5.04 -8.71
N GLY A 31 -13.35 4.20 -9.64
CA GLY A 31 -14.02 2.93 -9.34
C GLY A 31 -15.23 3.11 -8.38
N PRO A 32 -15.83 2.01 -7.90
CA PRO A 32 -15.67 0.62 -8.36
C PRO A 32 -16.36 0.40 -9.74
N ASP A 33 -16.51 -0.85 -10.16
CA ASP A 33 -17.25 -1.25 -11.39
C ASP A 33 -16.75 -0.59 -12.68
N PHE A 34 -15.45 -0.33 -12.77
CA PHE A 34 -14.80 0.32 -13.90
C PHE A 34 -15.22 1.78 -14.13
N ASP A 35 -15.81 2.41 -13.10
CA ASP A 35 -16.18 3.82 -13.19
C ASP A 35 -14.96 4.73 -13.39
N GLY A 36 -15.11 5.69 -14.28
CA GLY A 36 -14.07 6.59 -14.73
C GLY A 36 -13.02 6.00 -15.68
N CYS A 37 -13.15 4.73 -16.09
CA CYS A 37 -12.31 4.18 -17.17
C CYS A 37 -12.54 4.94 -18.49
N GLY A 38 -11.52 5.68 -18.91
CA GLY A 38 -11.52 6.48 -20.13
C GLY A 38 -10.75 5.83 -21.28
N PRO A 39 -10.54 6.58 -22.39
CA PRO A 39 -9.66 6.15 -23.47
C PRO A 39 -8.23 5.93 -22.98
N MET A 40 -7.70 4.73 -23.24
CA MET A 40 -6.31 4.34 -22.94
C MET A 40 -5.39 4.55 -24.16
N PRO A 41 -4.07 4.71 -23.97
CA PRO A 41 -3.33 4.63 -22.70
C PRO A 41 -3.37 5.92 -21.88
N PHE A 42 -3.31 5.80 -20.55
CA PHE A 42 -3.28 6.95 -19.62
C PHE A 42 -1.88 7.57 -19.49
N THR A 43 -0.83 6.78 -19.68
CA THR A 43 0.57 7.19 -19.63
C THR A 43 1.39 6.45 -20.71
N PRO A 44 2.54 6.95 -21.18
CA PRO A 44 3.47 6.17 -22.00
C PRO A 44 3.83 4.86 -21.29
N ARG A 45 3.93 3.76 -22.05
CA ARG A 45 4.30 2.43 -21.54
C ARG A 45 5.25 1.75 -22.51
N PRO A 46 6.04 0.76 -22.07
CA PRO A 46 6.84 -0.07 -22.97
C PRO A 46 5.97 -0.68 -24.07
N PHE A 47 6.36 -0.48 -25.32
CA PHE A 47 5.58 -0.92 -26.49
C PHE A 47 6.44 -1.73 -27.46
N TRP A 48 5.90 -2.84 -27.95
CA TRP A 48 6.44 -3.59 -29.08
C TRP A 48 5.35 -3.82 -30.11
N ALA A 49 5.74 -4.03 -31.37
CA ALA A 49 4.79 -4.43 -32.40
C ALA A 49 4.35 -5.88 -32.15
N PHE A 50 3.04 -6.12 -32.10
CA PHE A 50 2.50 -7.48 -32.04
C PHE A 50 2.91 -8.30 -33.28
N ASN A 51 3.21 -9.59 -33.11
CA ASN A 51 3.44 -10.51 -34.22
C ASN A 51 2.77 -11.88 -33.97
N MET A 52 2.09 -12.40 -34.98
CA MET A 52 1.46 -13.73 -34.93
C MET A 52 2.47 -14.86 -34.70
N ASP A 53 3.69 -14.71 -35.21
CA ASP A 53 4.78 -15.66 -34.98
C ASP A 53 5.41 -15.41 -33.60
N TYR A 54 5.36 -16.41 -32.72
CA TYR A 54 5.84 -16.32 -31.34
C TYR A 54 7.32 -15.95 -31.24
N GLU A 55 8.18 -16.64 -31.99
CA GLU A 55 9.61 -16.37 -31.98
C GLU A 55 9.92 -14.95 -32.47
N THR A 56 9.23 -14.49 -33.51
CA THR A 56 9.40 -13.12 -34.01
C THR A 56 8.88 -12.09 -33.01
N GLU A 57 7.74 -12.36 -32.37
CA GLU A 57 7.18 -11.49 -31.34
C GLU A 57 8.13 -11.31 -30.16
N LEU A 58 8.64 -12.41 -29.61
CA LEU A 58 9.57 -12.39 -28.48
C LEU A 58 10.80 -11.51 -28.78
N ASN A 59 11.31 -11.58 -30.00
CA ASN A 59 12.47 -10.83 -30.46
C ASN A 59 12.16 -9.38 -30.91
N ASN A 60 10.89 -8.95 -30.91
CA ASN A 60 10.57 -7.59 -31.31
C ASN A 60 11.14 -6.57 -30.32
N PRO A 61 11.77 -5.49 -30.81
CA PRO A 61 12.35 -4.47 -29.97
C PRO A 61 11.27 -3.72 -29.18
N VAL A 62 11.55 -3.50 -27.89
CA VAL A 62 10.68 -2.72 -27.01
C VAL A 62 11.09 -1.24 -27.10
N THR A 63 10.10 -0.38 -27.32
CA THR A 63 10.22 1.06 -27.19
C THR A 63 9.87 1.44 -25.76
N TRP A 64 10.83 2.00 -25.04
CA TRP A 64 10.68 2.38 -23.64
C TRP A 64 10.14 3.81 -23.48
N PRO A 65 9.39 4.11 -22.41
CA PRO A 65 9.08 5.48 -22.02
C PRO A 65 10.37 6.30 -21.83
N ALA A 66 10.32 7.59 -22.16
CA ALA A 66 11.38 8.52 -21.76
C ALA A 66 11.26 8.84 -20.26
N PRO A 67 12.34 9.28 -19.59
CA PRO A 67 12.24 9.82 -18.24
C PRO A 67 11.16 10.91 -18.14
N GLY A 68 10.31 10.81 -17.12
CA GLY A 68 9.07 11.58 -16.96
C GLY A 68 7.82 10.86 -17.48
N GLY A 69 7.96 9.67 -18.08
CA GLY A 69 6.85 8.87 -18.62
C GLY A 69 6.50 7.61 -17.81
N TYR A 70 7.24 7.27 -16.76
CA TYR A 70 6.95 6.12 -15.91
C TYR A 70 5.94 6.49 -14.83
N GLU A 71 4.79 5.82 -14.79
CA GLU A 71 3.71 6.14 -13.85
C GLU A 71 2.96 4.86 -13.48
N PHE A 72 3.30 4.25 -12.35
CA PHE A 72 2.82 2.92 -11.98
C PHE A 72 1.36 2.90 -11.57
N CYS A 73 0.87 3.99 -10.98
CA CYS A 73 -0.55 4.13 -10.72
C CYS A 73 -1.37 4.10 -12.02
N ALA A 74 -0.91 4.79 -13.07
CA ALA A 74 -1.55 4.73 -14.38
C ALA A 74 -1.41 3.35 -15.04
N TYR A 75 -0.30 2.64 -14.82
CA TYR A 75 -0.17 1.25 -15.28
C TYR A 75 -1.20 0.33 -14.62
N SER A 76 -1.36 0.39 -13.29
CA SER A 76 -2.37 -0.36 -12.55
C SER A 76 -3.79 -0.04 -13.04
N ASP A 77 -4.12 1.23 -13.23
CA ASP A 77 -5.43 1.59 -13.76
C ASP A 77 -5.64 1.18 -15.22
N MET A 78 -4.58 1.09 -16.03
CA MET A 78 -4.69 0.50 -17.37
C MET A 78 -4.93 -1.01 -17.33
N ILE A 79 -4.40 -1.73 -16.32
CA ILE A 79 -4.75 -3.14 -16.07
C ILE A 79 -6.24 -3.21 -15.72
N TYR A 80 -6.67 -2.48 -14.69
CA TYR A 80 -8.06 -2.40 -14.22
C TYR A 80 -9.04 -2.09 -15.36
N CYS A 81 -8.79 -1.03 -16.13
CA CYS A 81 -9.65 -0.61 -17.24
C CYS A 81 -9.58 -1.50 -18.48
N SER A 82 -8.65 -2.47 -18.52
CA SER A 82 -8.61 -3.50 -19.56
C SER A 82 -9.45 -4.73 -19.19
N LEU A 83 -9.74 -4.96 -17.91
CA LEU A 83 -10.51 -6.11 -17.43
C LEU A 83 -11.97 -6.19 -17.92
N PRO A 84 -12.73 -5.10 -18.15
CA PRO A 84 -14.11 -5.18 -18.63
C PRO A 84 -14.25 -5.95 -19.94
N ALA A 85 -13.28 -5.78 -20.83
CA ALA A 85 -13.26 -6.47 -22.11
C ALA A 85 -13.12 -7.99 -21.90
N LEU A 86 -12.38 -8.41 -20.88
CA LEU A 86 -12.16 -9.82 -20.53
C LEU A 86 -13.28 -10.39 -19.64
N ALA A 87 -13.88 -9.59 -18.76
CA ALA A 87 -14.96 -9.99 -17.88
C ALA A 87 -16.22 -10.44 -18.65
N GLY A 88 -16.41 -9.92 -19.87
CA GLY A 88 -17.44 -10.42 -20.79
C GLY A 88 -17.24 -11.89 -21.22
N ALA A 89 -16.04 -12.44 -21.06
CA ALA A 89 -15.71 -13.84 -21.35
C ALA A 89 -15.63 -14.71 -20.09
N LEU A 90 -15.20 -14.15 -18.95
CA LEU A 90 -15.10 -14.83 -17.66
C LEU A 90 -15.52 -13.88 -16.54
N ALA A 91 -16.70 -14.11 -15.96
CA ALA A 91 -17.29 -13.20 -14.98
C ALA A 91 -16.43 -13.08 -13.71
N GLU A 92 -15.69 -14.13 -13.35
CA GLU A 92 -14.82 -14.13 -12.16
C GLU A 92 -13.70 -13.08 -12.26
N ILE A 93 -13.30 -12.64 -13.47
CA ILE A 93 -12.26 -11.60 -13.65
C ILE A 93 -12.65 -10.28 -12.99
N ALA A 94 -13.95 -9.97 -12.93
CA ALA A 94 -14.43 -8.75 -12.27
C ALA A 94 -14.19 -8.77 -10.76
N ASP A 95 -14.15 -9.95 -10.13
CA ASP A 95 -13.94 -10.10 -8.68
C ASP A 95 -12.51 -9.75 -8.26
N PHE A 96 -11.56 -9.71 -9.21
CA PHE A 96 -10.16 -9.35 -8.99
C PHE A 96 -9.85 -7.90 -9.37
N ALA A 97 -10.82 -7.15 -9.89
CA ALA A 97 -10.56 -5.83 -10.46
C ALA A 97 -10.04 -4.84 -9.40
N ASP A 98 -10.62 -4.85 -8.21
CA ASP A 98 -10.24 -3.92 -7.15
C ASP A 98 -8.82 -4.18 -6.62
N LEU A 99 -8.30 -5.42 -6.73
CA LEU A 99 -6.93 -5.75 -6.33
C LEU A 99 -5.86 -5.11 -7.21
N VAL A 100 -6.21 -4.75 -8.45
CA VAL A 100 -5.27 -4.17 -9.42
C VAL A 100 -5.59 -2.72 -9.74
N GLN A 101 -6.65 -2.13 -9.15
CA GLN A 101 -6.94 -0.72 -9.26
C GLN A 101 -5.92 0.07 -8.45
N CYS A 102 -5.29 1.10 -9.04
CA CYS A 102 -4.23 1.84 -8.36
C CYS A 102 -4.63 2.34 -6.96
N ARG A 103 -5.88 2.76 -6.81
CA ARG A 103 -6.42 3.32 -5.58
C ARG A 103 -6.34 2.37 -4.38
N TYR A 104 -6.43 1.06 -4.62
CA TYR A 104 -6.55 0.04 -3.57
C TYR A 104 -5.53 -1.10 -3.69
N MET A 105 -4.75 -1.13 -4.78
CA MET A 105 -3.71 -2.12 -4.99
C MET A 105 -2.72 -2.06 -3.83
N ASP A 106 -2.69 -3.13 -3.06
CA ASP A 106 -1.81 -3.41 -1.93
C ASP A 106 -1.77 -4.94 -1.81
N ILE A 107 -0.94 -5.57 -2.67
CA ILE A 107 -0.92 -7.01 -2.91
C ILE A 107 0.40 -7.67 -2.52
N ASN A 108 1.31 -6.92 -1.91
CA ASN A 108 2.70 -7.33 -1.69
C ASN A 108 3.03 -7.57 -0.20
N GLY A 109 2.01 -7.68 0.65
CA GLY A 109 2.15 -8.08 2.05
C GLY A 109 2.29 -9.59 2.25
N PRO A 110 2.21 -10.05 3.51
CA PRO A 110 2.42 -11.45 3.85
C PRO A 110 1.47 -12.39 3.10
N VAL A 111 2.03 -13.49 2.60
CA VAL A 111 1.23 -14.52 1.91
C VAL A 111 0.26 -15.18 2.88
N ASN A 112 -1.02 -15.26 2.50
CA ASN A 112 -2.05 -15.98 3.26
C ASN A 112 -2.57 -17.18 2.47
N MET A 113 -1.98 -18.35 2.71
CA MET A 113 -2.35 -19.60 2.02
C MET A 113 -3.78 -20.10 2.34
N GLU A 114 -4.45 -19.53 3.34
CA GLU A 114 -5.82 -19.88 3.70
C GLU A 114 -6.86 -18.99 3.01
N ALA A 115 -6.43 -17.88 2.39
CA ALA A 115 -7.30 -16.98 1.64
C ALA A 115 -7.56 -17.50 0.21
N ASP A 116 -8.72 -17.13 -0.36
CA ASP A 116 -9.06 -17.45 -1.75
C ASP A 116 -8.04 -16.87 -2.74
N ILE A 117 -7.42 -15.75 -2.38
CA ILE A 117 -6.34 -15.10 -3.11
C ILE A 117 -5.16 -14.99 -2.14
N PRO A 118 -4.02 -15.65 -2.39
CA PRO A 118 -2.97 -15.84 -1.40
C PRO A 118 -2.08 -14.61 -1.18
N VAL A 119 -2.52 -13.43 -1.63
CA VAL A 119 -1.84 -12.15 -1.41
C VAL A 119 -2.62 -11.30 -0.42
N SER A 120 -1.92 -10.49 0.37
CA SER A 120 -2.53 -9.63 1.38
C SER A 120 -1.86 -8.26 1.40
N PRO A 121 -2.50 -7.24 2.00
CA PRO A 121 -1.91 -5.92 2.08
C PRO A 121 -0.76 -5.83 3.10
N ASN A 122 0.25 -5.01 2.82
CA ASN A 122 1.30 -4.63 3.78
C ASN A 122 0.96 -3.31 4.52
N GLY A 123 -0.05 -2.57 4.05
CA GLY A 123 -0.50 -1.30 4.61
C GLY A 123 -0.03 -0.05 3.85
N ILE A 124 0.70 -0.21 2.75
CA ILE A 124 1.11 0.85 1.82
C ILE A 124 0.48 0.56 0.45
N PRO A 125 -0.31 1.49 -0.12
CA PRO A 125 -0.82 1.29 -1.47
C PRO A 125 0.32 1.28 -2.50
N ASP A 126 0.42 0.18 -3.24
CA ASP A 126 1.51 -0.13 -4.17
C ASP A 126 1.66 0.93 -5.26
N GLY A 127 0.55 1.36 -5.86
CA GLY A 127 0.57 2.11 -7.12
C GLY A 127 1.17 3.51 -7.03
N GLN A 128 0.71 4.32 -6.07
CA GLN A 128 1.16 5.72 -5.93
C GLN A 128 2.31 5.89 -4.94
N TYR A 129 2.51 4.96 -4.01
CA TYR A 129 3.47 5.11 -2.92
C TYR A 129 4.69 4.23 -3.15
N GLU A 130 4.59 2.90 -3.01
CA GLU A 130 5.75 2.01 -3.17
C GLU A 130 6.37 2.05 -4.56
N LEU A 131 5.57 1.76 -5.58
CA LEU A 131 6.00 1.87 -6.97
C LEU A 131 6.14 3.34 -7.41
N GLY A 132 5.59 4.28 -6.64
CA GLY A 132 5.83 5.72 -6.78
C GLY A 132 7.27 6.12 -6.48
N VAL A 133 7.88 5.53 -5.44
CA VAL A 133 9.32 5.68 -5.12
C VAL A 133 10.16 5.23 -6.31
N LEU A 134 9.86 4.07 -6.89
CA LEU A 134 10.55 3.61 -8.11
C LEU A 134 10.27 4.53 -9.32
N ALA A 135 9.03 4.98 -9.51
CA ALA A 135 8.65 5.89 -10.60
C ALA A 135 9.52 7.16 -10.57
N TYR A 136 9.72 7.74 -9.39
CA TYR A 136 10.57 8.91 -9.20
C TYR A 136 12.00 8.66 -9.68
N VAL A 137 12.60 7.54 -9.27
CA VAL A 137 13.97 7.16 -9.69
C VAL A 137 14.04 6.95 -11.21
N LEU A 138 13.07 6.24 -11.80
CA LEU A 138 13.05 6.01 -13.26
C LEU A 138 12.86 7.30 -14.06
N ASN A 139 12.15 8.27 -13.51
CA ASN A 139 11.88 9.56 -14.15
C ASN A 139 12.97 10.61 -13.92
N ASN A 140 13.77 10.49 -12.85
CA ASN A 140 14.78 11.46 -12.48
C ASN A 140 16.20 10.95 -12.82
N THR A 141 16.72 11.38 -13.98
CA THR A 141 18.06 10.99 -14.44
C THR A 141 19.21 11.47 -13.53
N GLY A 142 18.94 12.39 -12.60
CA GLY A 142 19.91 12.88 -11.63
C GLY A 142 19.97 12.08 -10.32
N ASN A 143 18.99 11.21 -10.07
CA ASN A 143 18.98 10.35 -8.89
C ASN A 143 20.07 9.27 -9.00
N GLU A 144 20.72 8.92 -7.88
CA GLU A 144 21.86 8.00 -7.89
C GLU A 144 21.48 6.56 -8.27
N TYR A 145 20.26 6.14 -7.95
CA TYR A 145 19.74 4.82 -8.30
C TYR A 145 19.28 4.73 -9.76
N HIS A 146 19.13 5.86 -10.47
CA HIS A 146 18.49 5.90 -11.79
C HIS A 146 19.03 4.86 -12.78
N VAL A 147 20.36 4.79 -12.94
CA VAL A 147 20.99 3.87 -13.91
C VAL A 147 20.75 2.42 -13.53
N ALA A 148 20.96 2.06 -12.26
CA ALA A 148 20.76 0.70 -11.78
C ALA A 148 19.28 0.30 -11.85
N ALA A 149 18.37 1.20 -11.47
CA ALA A 149 16.93 0.96 -11.46
C ALA A 149 16.40 0.76 -12.87
N MET A 150 16.85 1.59 -13.81
CA MET A 150 16.46 1.47 -15.21
C MET A 150 16.93 0.14 -15.82
N THR A 151 18.17 -0.27 -15.55
CA THR A 151 18.69 -1.57 -16.00
C THR A 151 17.91 -2.73 -15.40
N ALA A 152 17.74 -2.75 -14.06
CA ALA A 152 16.98 -3.79 -13.38
C ALA A 152 15.54 -3.88 -13.89
N PHE A 153 14.85 -2.74 -14.03
CA PHE A 153 13.49 -2.67 -14.56
C PHE A 153 13.41 -3.24 -15.97
N GLN A 154 14.29 -2.85 -16.88
CA GLN A 154 14.27 -3.30 -18.27
C GLN A 154 14.60 -4.79 -18.40
N ASP A 155 15.58 -5.29 -17.65
CA ASP A 155 15.96 -6.70 -17.66
C ASP A 155 14.84 -7.58 -17.08
N ASN A 156 14.26 -7.18 -15.93
CA ASN A 156 13.12 -7.85 -15.33
C ASN A 156 11.91 -7.86 -16.28
N PHE A 157 11.63 -6.72 -16.94
CA PHE A 157 10.54 -6.61 -17.91
C PHE A 157 10.71 -7.57 -19.08
N MET A 158 11.91 -7.66 -19.63
CA MET A 158 12.16 -8.56 -20.76
C MET A 158 12.01 -10.03 -20.36
N TYR A 159 12.45 -10.39 -19.16
CA TYR A 159 12.29 -11.75 -18.62
C TYR A 159 10.81 -12.09 -18.38
N LEU A 160 10.09 -11.23 -17.66
CA LEU A 160 8.67 -11.41 -17.37
C LEU A 160 7.83 -11.41 -18.65
N ARG A 161 8.21 -10.62 -19.65
CA ARG A 161 7.58 -10.62 -20.97
C ARG A 161 7.64 -12.00 -21.62
N GLU A 162 8.79 -12.66 -21.58
CA GLU A 162 8.93 -14.02 -22.10
C GLU A 162 7.97 -14.99 -21.41
N LEU A 163 7.91 -14.95 -20.07
CA LEU A 163 7.01 -15.81 -19.29
C LEU A 163 5.54 -15.57 -19.61
N VAL A 164 5.09 -14.31 -19.61
CA VAL A 164 3.69 -13.95 -19.86
C VAL A 164 3.27 -14.25 -21.30
N LEU A 165 4.13 -13.95 -22.28
CA LEU A 165 3.85 -14.29 -23.68
C LEU A 165 3.77 -15.80 -23.88
N TYR A 166 4.67 -16.56 -23.25
CA TYR A 166 4.62 -18.02 -23.30
C TYR A 166 3.34 -18.55 -22.68
N ALA A 167 2.92 -18.02 -21.52
CA ALA A 167 1.65 -18.33 -20.88
C ALA A 167 0.46 -18.12 -21.80
N LEU A 168 0.37 -16.96 -22.44
CA LEU A 168 -0.71 -16.68 -23.40
C LEU A 168 -0.64 -17.55 -24.66
N TYR A 169 0.56 -17.97 -25.08
CA TYR A 169 0.77 -18.82 -26.25
C TYR A 169 0.40 -20.30 -26.02
N VAL A 170 0.61 -20.83 -24.81
CA VAL A 170 0.31 -22.25 -24.50
C VAL A 170 -1.09 -22.45 -23.91
N THR A 171 -1.69 -21.40 -23.35
CA THR A 171 -3.02 -21.45 -22.74
C THR A 171 -4.12 -21.56 -23.79
N SER A 172 -5.14 -22.36 -23.51
CA SER A 172 -6.31 -22.49 -24.37
C SER A 172 -7.59 -21.95 -23.72
N LEU A 173 -8.29 -21.05 -24.41
CA LEU A 173 -9.67 -20.67 -24.09
C LEU A 173 -10.59 -21.20 -25.20
N GLY A 174 -11.35 -22.26 -24.89
CA GLY A 174 -12.15 -22.98 -25.89
C GLY A 174 -11.29 -23.73 -26.93
N ASN A 175 -11.52 -23.47 -28.22
CA ASN A 175 -10.78 -24.12 -29.32
C ASN A 175 -9.50 -23.37 -29.75
N ASN A 176 -9.25 -22.17 -29.21
CA ASN A 176 -8.08 -21.37 -29.54
C ASN A 176 -6.94 -21.71 -28.57
N LYS A 177 -5.81 -22.14 -29.11
CA LYS A 177 -4.62 -22.52 -28.34
C LYS A 177 -3.66 -21.37 -28.06
N ASP A 178 -3.86 -20.23 -28.70
CA ASP A 178 -3.00 -19.04 -28.59
C ASP A 178 -3.89 -17.84 -28.33
N LEU A 179 -3.76 -17.25 -27.13
CA LEU A 179 -4.58 -16.14 -26.67
C LEU A 179 -3.94 -14.78 -26.94
N ARG A 180 -2.67 -14.71 -27.34
CA ARG A 180 -1.98 -13.42 -27.60
C ARG A 180 -2.73 -12.55 -28.62
N PRO A 181 -3.21 -13.06 -29.78
CA PRO A 181 -3.95 -12.22 -30.73
C PRO A 181 -5.27 -11.69 -30.15
N ILE A 182 -5.87 -12.40 -29.20
CA ILE A 182 -7.13 -11.99 -28.56
C ILE A 182 -6.85 -10.93 -27.51
N VAL A 183 -5.90 -11.20 -26.61
CA VAL A 183 -5.59 -10.31 -25.49
C VAL A 183 -4.87 -9.06 -25.97
N GLU A 184 -3.77 -9.18 -26.72
CA GLU A 184 -2.90 -8.05 -27.07
C GLU A 184 -3.37 -7.21 -28.25
N ASN A 185 -4.17 -7.79 -29.15
CA ASN A 185 -4.54 -7.11 -30.39
C ASN A 185 -6.04 -6.81 -30.51
N LEU A 186 -6.91 -7.60 -29.84
CA LEU A 186 -8.35 -7.47 -30.02
C LEU A 186 -9.08 -6.88 -28.80
N MET A 187 -8.83 -7.43 -27.61
CA MET A 187 -9.68 -7.18 -26.43
C MET A 187 -9.03 -6.24 -25.42
N ALA A 188 -7.72 -6.36 -25.16
CA ALA A 188 -7.04 -5.66 -24.08
C ALA A 188 -5.61 -5.21 -24.46
N PRO A 189 -5.44 -4.34 -25.47
CA PRO A 189 -4.12 -3.98 -26.04
C PRO A 189 -3.18 -3.20 -25.10
N HIS A 190 -3.66 -2.84 -23.90
CA HIS A 190 -2.89 -2.15 -22.88
C HIS A 190 -2.55 -3.06 -21.69
N LEU A 191 -3.21 -4.21 -21.56
CA LEU A 191 -3.13 -5.07 -20.37
C LEU A 191 -1.73 -5.65 -20.19
N VAL A 192 -1.24 -6.41 -21.17
CA VAL A 192 0.02 -7.18 -21.02
C VAL A 192 1.20 -6.25 -20.72
N SER A 193 1.36 -5.18 -21.49
CA SER A 193 2.43 -4.20 -21.26
C SER A 193 2.33 -3.52 -19.88
N SER A 194 1.13 -3.16 -19.43
CA SER A 194 0.96 -2.48 -18.13
C SER A 194 1.16 -3.44 -16.96
N LEU A 195 0.68 -4.68 -17.08
CA LEU A 195 0.94 -5.76 -16.13
C LEU A 195 2.45 -6.02 -15.99
N LEU A 196 3.15 -6.12 -17.12
CA LEU A 196 4.60 -6.30 -17.11
C LEU A 196 5.32 -5.12 -16.45
N CYS A 197 4.84 -3.88 -16.60
CA CYS A 197 5.40 -2.75 -15.85
C CYS A 197 5.26 -2.96 -14.35
N VAL A 198 4.06 -3.23 -13.84
CA VAL A 198 3.81 -3.41 -12.40
C VAL A 198 4.64 -4.57 -11.84
N LEU A 199 4.62 -5.75 -12.48
CA LEU A 199 5.40 -6.91 -12.03
C LEU A 199 6.91 -6.65 -12.03
N SER A 200 7.41 -5.95 -13.05
CA SER A 200 8.83 -5.59 -13.12
C SER A 200 9.20 -4.58 -12.04
N GLY A 201 8.29 -3.66 -11.72
CA GLY A 201 8.47 -2.69 -10.65
C GLY A 201 8.61 -3.36 -9.29
N PHE A 202 7.70 -4.27 -8.96
CA PHE A 202 7.78 -5.07 -7.74
C PHE A 202 9.09 -5.86 -7.65
N ALA A 203 9.52 -6.50 -8.75
CA ALA A 203 10.80 -7.20 -8.78
C ALA A 203 12.01 -6.27 -8.54
N VAL A 204 11.91 -4.99 -8.90
CA VAL A 204 12.96 -3.99 -8.60
C VAL A 204 12.99 -3.62 -7.12
N LEU A 205 11.86 -3.55 -6.42
CA LEU A 205 11.82 -3.24 -4.98
C LEU A 205 12.56 -4.28 -4.14
N ARG A 206 12.53 -5.55 -4.58
CA ARG A 206 13.35 -6.66 -4.06
C ARG A 206 13.22 -6.92 -2.56
N ASP A 207 12.10 -6.56 -1.93
CA ASP A 207 11.82 -6.97 -0.56
C ASP A 207 11.28 -8.41 -0.51
N GLU A 208 11.42 -9.06 0.65
CA GLU A 208 11.11 -10.48 0.82
C GLU A 208 9.60 -10.77 0.68
N GLN A 209 8.73 -9.88 1.16
CA GLN A 209 7.29 -10.09 1.14
C GLN A 209 6.73 -9.95 -0.28
N THR A 210 7.13 -8.89 -1.01
CA THR A 210 6.80 -8.72 -2.42
C THR A 210 7.26 -9.91 -3.24
N ASN A 211 8.49 -10.41 -3.03
CA ASN A 211 8.98 -11.58 -3.76
C ASN A 211 8.15 -12.84 -3.43
N ALA A 212 7.77 -13.06 -2.17
CA ALA A 212 6.92 -14.18 -1.79
C ALA A 212 5.51 -14.08 -2.42
N ALA A 213 4.92 -12.88 -2.46
CA ALA A 213 3.64 -12.64 -3.12
C ALA A 213 3.72 -12.87 -4.63
N LEU A 214 4.76 -12.36 -5.29
CA LEU A 214 5.02 -12.61 -6.72
C LEU A 214 5.22 -14.11 -7.00
N ASP A 215 5.91 -14.85 -6.13
CA ASP A 215 6.08 -16.30 -6.26
C ASP A 215 4.73 -17.03 -6.21
N GLN A 216 3.81 -16.63 -5.34
CA GLN A 216 2.46 -17.20 -5.32
C GLN A 216 1.70 -16.91 -6.62
N LEU A 217 1.85 -15.70 -7.18
CA LEU A 217 1.23 -15.37 -8.47
C LEU A 217 1.86 -16.20 -9.62
N LEU A 218 3.15 -16.51 -9.56
CA LEU A 218 3.81 -17.38 -10.54
C LEU A 218 3.38 -18.85 -10.42
N LEU A 219 3.02 -19.33 -9.23
CA LEU A 219 2.49 -20.69 -9.06
C LEU A 219 1.18 -20.90 -9.82
N LEU A 220 0.41 -19.84 -10.08
CA LEU A 220 -0.78 -19.92 -10.95
C LEU A 220 -0.44 -20.33 -12.39
N LEU A 221 0.83 -20.17 -12.82
CA LEU A 221 1.30 -20.62 -14.12
C LEU A 221 1.41 -22.16 -14.22
N GLU A 222 1.53 -22.87 -13.09
CA GLU A 222 1.57 -24.33 -13.08
C GLU A 222 0.28 -24.95 -13.62
N ASP A 223 -0.87 -24.30 -13.33
CA ASP A 223 -2.19 -24.75 -13.76
C ASP A 223 -2.37 -24.75 -15.28
N ILE A 224 -1.58 -23.94 -15.99
CA ILE A 224 -1.53 -23.90 -17.47
C ILE A 224 -0.32 -24.64 -18.05
N GLY A 225 0.41 -25.39 -17.21
CA GLY A 225 1.51 -26.27 -17.62
C GLY A 225 2.86 -25.57 -17.78
N ILE A 226 3.03 -24.37 -17.21
CA ILE A 226 4.29 -23.65 -17.17
C ILE A 226 4.91 -23.84 -15.79
N ALA A 227 6.11 -24.42 -15.76
CA ALA A 227 6.85 -24.51 -14.50
C ALA A 227 7.31 -23.10 -14.07
N PRO A 228 7.10 -22.71 -12.81
CA PRO A 228 7.64 -21.47 -12.28
C PRO A 228 9.17 -21.52 -12.33
N PRO A 229 9.85 -20.36 -12.35
CA PRO A 229 11.30 -20.30 -12.28
C PRO A 229 11.84 -21.04 -11.05
N GLU A 230 12.91 -21.83 -11.25
CA GLU A 230 13.59 -22.49 -10.13
C GLU A 230 14.16 -21.43 -9.17
N GLY A 231 13.76 -21.49 -7.90
CA GLY A 231 14.14 -20.51 -6.89
C GLY A 231 13.29 -19.23 -6.85
N GLY A 232 12.17 -19.20 -7.58
CA GLY A 232 11.22 -18.09 -7.55
C GLY A 232 11.68 -16.87 -8.36
N ILE A 233 10.90 -15.79 -8.30
CA ILE A 233 11.13 -14.55 -9.02
C ILE A 233 12.48 -13.92 -8.65
N GLN A 234 12.87 -14.02 -7.39
CA GLN A 234 14.10 -13.43 -6.87
C GLN A 234 15.36 -14.09 -7.48
N ALA A 235 15.27 -15.34 -7.93
CA ALA A 235 16.39 -16.05 -8.56
C ALA A 235 16.68 -15.57 -9.99
N VAL A 236 15.69 -14.94 -10.64
CA VAL A 236 15.72 -14.59 -12.06
C VAL A 236 15.59 -13.09 -12.33
N THR A 237 15.32 -12.31 -11.28
CA THR A 237 15.22 -10.85 -11.35
C THR A 237 16.31 -10.17 -10.51
N THR A 238 16.50 -8.89 -10.77
CA THR A 238 17.41 -8.03 -10.00
C THR A 238 16.65 -6.83 -9.47
N GLY A 239 17.17 -6.19 -8.43
CA GLY A 239 16.51 -5.04 -7.83
C GLY A 239 17.40 -4.32 -6.84
N ILE A 240 16.83 -3.25 -6.28
CA ILE A 240 17.44 -2.25 -5.41
C ILE A 240 16.63 -2.23 -4.11
N PRO A 241 17.03 -3.04 -3.11
CA PRO A 241 16.30 -3.17 -1.84
C PRO A 241 16.06 -1.85 -1.12
N GLU A 242 16.93 -0.85 -1.32
CA GLU A 242 16.80 0.50 -0.75
C GLU A 242 15.50 1.21 -1.19
N LEU A 243 14.93 0.82 -2.34
CA LEU A 243 13.68 1.40 -2.85
C LEU A 243 12.42 0.67 -2.36
N GLY A 244 12.56 -0.53 -1.76
CA GLY A 244 11.43 -1.28 -1.22
C GLY A 244 10.92 -0.72 0.11
N PRO A 245 9.78 -1.20 0.64
CA PRO A 245 9.19 -0.68 1.88
C PRO A 245 10.14 -0.66 3.07
N TYR A 246 10.91 -1.73 3.24
CA TYR A 246 11.86 -1.87 4.34
C TYR A 246 13.28 -1.39 3.96
N GLY A 247 13.41 -0.76 2.80
CA GLY A 247 14.62 -0.05 2.37
C GLY A 247 14.69 1.35 2.97
N ASP A 248 15.84 1.98 2.81
CA ASP A 248 16.15 3.35 3.23
C ASP A 248 16.70 4.08 1.99
N ALA A 249 15.80 4.78 1.29
CA ALA A 249 16.09 5.30 -0.04
C ALA A 249 17.00 6.54 -0.05
N ASP A 250 17.12 7.26 1.06
CA ASP A 250 17.98 8.44 1.19
C ASP A 250 19.14 8.26 2.19
N GLY A 251 19.21 7.10 2.85
CA GLY A 251 20.26 6.70 3.76
C GLY A 251 20.20 7.41 5.11
N ASP A 252 19.03 7.90 5.50
CA ASP A 252 18.86 8.73 6.68
C ASP A 252 18.65 7.92 7.98
N GLY A 253 18.40 6.61 7.83
CA GLY A 253 18.22 5.62 8.89
C GLY A 253 16.78 5.20 9.15
N ASP A 254 15.78 5.88 8.57
CA ASP A 254 14.37 5.52 8.65
C ASP A 254 13.97 4.71 7.40
N SER A 255 13.10 3.69 7.56
CA SER A 255 12.63 2.93 6.39
C SER A 255 11.54 3.68 5.62
N ASN A 256 11.43 3.43 4.32
CA ASN A 256 10.36 3.98 3.48
C ASN A 256 8.96 3.67 4.07
N TYR A 257 8.81 2.52 4.73
CA TYR A 257 7.59 2.12 5.45
C TYR A 257 7.32 3.02 6.65
N ALA A 258 8.32 3.25 7.50
CA ALA A 258 8.19 4.11 8.67
C ALA A 258 7.85 5.56 8.27
N GLU A 259 8.51 6.04 7.23
CA GLU A 259 8.20 7.34 6.61
C GLU A 259 6.77 7.40 6.08
N TYR A 260 6.28 6.35 5.41
CA TYR A 260 4.90 6.30 4.93
C TYR A 260 3.90 6.39 6.09
N GLN A 261 4.09 5.57 7.13
CA GLN A 261 3.20 5.55 8.30
C GLN A 261 3.11 6.93 8.96
N TYR A 262 4.22 7.65 9.04
CA TYR A 262 4.23 8.99 9.63
C TYR A 262 3.73 10.07 8.68
N PHE A 263 4.35 10.22 7.50
CA PHE A 263 4.06 11.33 6.59
C PHE A 263 2.68 11.22 5.96
N VAL A 264 2.29 10.02 5.53
CA VAL A 264 0.96 9.80 4.95
C VAL A 264 -0.05 9.53 6.05
N GLY A 265 0.25 8.61 6.97
CA GLY A 265 -0.69 8.18 8.00
C GLY A 265 -1.02 9.25 9.04
N GLU A 266 -0.03 9.98 9.56
CA GLU A 266 -0.25 11.01 10.59
C GLU A 266 -0.33 12.43 10.03
N MET A 267 0.58 12.79 9.13
CA MET A 267 0.69 14.15 8.59
C MET A 267 -0.24 14.41 7.40
N GLY A 268 -0.79 13.34 6.79
CA GLY A 268 -1.73 13.44 5.68
C GLY A 268 -1.10 13.90 4.37
N TYR A 269 0.18 13.56 4.13
CA TYR A 269 0.86 13.83 2.87
C TYR A 269 0.16 13.10 1.73
N ASP A 270 0.09 13.77 0.57
CA ASP A 270 -0.24 13.07 -0.67
C ASP A 270 0.98 12.29 -1.21
N ALA A 271 0.75 11.49 -2.26
CA ALA A 271 1.79 10.67 -2.86
C ALA A 271 3.02 11.47 -3.36
N THR A 272 2.83 12.68 -3.90
CA THR A 272 3.94 13.51 -4.36
C THR A 272 4.76 14.00 -3.17
N GLN A 273 4.10 14.47 -2.12
CA GLN A 273 4.76 14.93 -0.90
C GLN A 273 5.51 13.80 -0.19
N TYR A 274 4.93 12.60 -0.16
CA TYR A 274 5.58 11.41 0.40
C TYR A 274 6.84 11.04 -0.38
N VAL A 275 6.73 10.90 -1.71
CA VAL A 275 7.89 10.56 -2.55
C VAL A 275 9.00 11.62 -2.46
N ASP A 276 8.64 12.90 -2.36
CA ASP A 276 9.63 13.97 -2.12
C ASP A 276 10.32 13.83 -0.75
N ALA A 277 9.60 13.39 0.29
CA ALA A 277 10.13 13.16 1.63
C ALA A 277 11.11 11.97 1.67
N VAL A 278 10.74 10.85 1.05
CA VAL A 278 11.54 9.61 0.97
C VAL A 278 12.93 9.81 0.34
N PHE A 279 13.12 10.88 -0.43
CA PHE A 279 14.40 11.22 -1.06
C PHE A 279 15.04 12.48 -0.46
N ASP A 280 14.58 12.98 0.69
CA ASP A 280 15.17 14.12 1.39
C ASP A 280 15.70 13.73 2.78
N PRO A 281 17.04 13.53 2.93
CA PRO A 281 17.65 13.07 4.18
C PRO A 281 17.58 14.09 5.33
N ASN A 282 16.98 15.25 5.10
CA ASN A 282 16.69 16.26 6.13
C ASN A 282 15.27 16.17 6.68
N THR A 283 14.39 15.40 6.04
CA THR A 283 12.98 15.22 6.41
C THR A 283 12.85 13.97 7.28
N LYS A 284 13.24 14.10 8.55
CA LYS A 284 13.33 12.96 9.47
C LYS A 284 12.06 12.70 10.28
N LEU A 285 11.87 11.45 10.70
CA LEU A 285 10.87 11.09 11.69
C LEU A 285 11.16 11.77 13.04
N PRO A 286 10.13 12.15 13.81
CA PRO A 286 10.34 12.68 15.15
C PRO A 286 10.73 11.56 16.12
N VAL A 287 11.82 11.77 16.86
CA VAL A 287 12.29 10.81 17.87
C VAL A 287 11.49 10.98 19.17
N TYR A 288 10.58 10.04 19.43
CA TYR A 288 9.88 9.91 20.70
C TYR A 288 9.97 8.47 21.20
N ASP A 289 9.86 8.26 22.51
CA ASP A 289 9.83 6.91 23.07
C ASP A 289 8.57 6.17 22.60
N PRO A 290 8.71 4.96 22.02
CA PRO A 290 7.59 4.10 21.68
C PRO A 290 6.69 3.82 22.87
N LEU A 291 5.39 3.84 22.66
CA LEU A 291 4.40 3.51 23.68
C LEU A 291 3.34 2.59 23.08
N VAL A 292 2.91 1.59 23.84
CA VAL A 292 1.67 0.87 23.54
C VAL A 292 0.64 1.27 24.59
N SER A 293 -0.58 1.56 24.16
CA SER A 293 -1.68 1.89 25.04
C SER A 293 -2.87 1.00 24.77
N LEU A 294 -3.43 0.41 25.83
CA LEU A 294 -4.65 -0.38 25.75
C LEU A 294 -5.86 0.53 25.87
N SER A 295 -6.57 0.69 24.76
CA SER A 295 -7.94 1.17 24.79
C SER A 295 -8.84 0.04 25.33
N ALA A 296 -9.12 0.10 26.62
CA ALA A 296 -10.28 -0.58 27.16
C ALA A 296 -11.35 0.46 27.40
N THR A 297 -12.59 0.14 27.03
CA THR A 297 -13.72 0.67 27.79
C THR A 297 -13.55 0.10 29.19
N SER A 298 -12.86 0.82 30.07
CA SER A 298 -12.61 0.35 31.43
C SER A 298 -13.94 0.02 32.08
N GLY A 299 -14.04 -1.16 32.70
CA GLY A 299 -15.12 -1.44 33.62
C GLY A 299 -15.95 -2.66 33.23
N SER A 300 -16.04 -3.56 34.20
CA SER A 300 -17.13 -4.53 34.41
C SER A 300 -17.99 -4.88 33.19
N TYR A 301 -17.75 -6.07 32.65
CA TYR A 301 -18.52 -6.69 31.58
C TYR A 301 -19.57 -7.63 32.17
N ALA A 302 -20.70 -7.77 31.46
CA ALA A 302 -21.73 -8.74 31.82
C ALA A 302 -21.36 -10.14 31.31
N ILE A 303 -21.82 -11.18 32.00
CA ILE A 303 -21.71 -12.55 31.49
C ILE A 303 -22.40 -12.64 30.11
N GLY A 304 -21.75 -13.31 29.17
CA GLY A 304 -22.21 -13.50 27.80
C GLY A 304 -21.98 -12.32 26.86
N SER A 305 -21.40 -11.21 27.34
CA SER A 305 -21.01 -10.09 26.48
C SER A 305 -19.72 -10.39 25.69
N THR A 306 -19.46 -9.58 24.67
CA THR A 306 -18.16 -9.56 23.98
C THR A 306 -17.29 -8.50 24.63
N VAL A 307 -16.09 -8.90 25.07
CA VAL A 307 -15.03 -7.97 25.49
C VAL A 307 -14.12 -7.74 24.29
N SER A 308 -14.04 -6.50 23.81
CA SER A 308 -13.10 -6.12 22.75
C SER A 308 -12.04 -5.21 23.35
N LEU A 309 -10.78 -5.65 23.29
CA LEU A 309 -9.62 -4.85 23.67
C LEU A 309 -8.88 -4.47 22.40
N SER A 310 -8.51 -3.20 22.30
CA SER A 310 -7.67 -2.70 21.21
C SER A 310 -6.46 -1.99 21.78
N ALA A 311 -5.29 -2.32 21.25
CA ALA A 311 -4.05 -1.64 21.54
C ALA A 311 -3.71 -0.67 20.40
N GLU A 312 -3.14 0.47 20.76
CA GLU A 312 -2.59 1.45 19.85
C GLU A 312 -1.10 1.61 20.17
N ILE A 313 -0.26 1.51 19.14
CA ILE A 313 1.17 1.80 19.26
C ILE A 313 1.36 3.25 18.79
N ALA A 314 1.97 4.06 19.64
CA ALA A 314 2.33 5.44 19.33
C ALA A 314 3.86 5.56 19.26
N ASN A 315 4.34 6.49 18.44
CA ASN A 315 5.76 6.81 18.28
C ASN A 315 6.63 5.62 17.83
N TYR A 316 6.05 4.69 17.07
CA TYR A 316 6.77 3.58 16.45
C TYR A 316 6.11 3.26 15.12
N TYR A 317 6.87 3.44 14.06
CA TYR A 317 6.37 3.43 12.68
C TYR A 317 6.85 2.21 11.88
N GLU A 318 7.66 1.37 12.50
CA GLU A 318 8.12 0.10 11.93
C GLU A 318 7.13 -1.03 12.20
N ALA A 319 7.25 -2.11 11.44
CA ALA A 319 6.53 -3.34 11.74
C ALA A 319 6.96 -3.89 13.12
N PRO A 320 6.02 -4.32 13.99
CA PRO A 320 6.40 -4.96 15.24
C PRO A 320 7.04 -6.33 15.02
N GLU A 321 8.09 -6.63 15.77
CA GLU A 321 8.77 -7.95 15.76
C GLU A 321 7.83 -9.08 16.22
N TYR A 322 6.97 -8.77 17.19
CA TYR A 322 5.90 -9.65 17.65
C TYR A 322 4.84 -8.85 18.39
N ILE A 323 3.63 -9.40 18.44
CA ILE A 323 2.56 -8.96 19.34
C ILE A 323 2.11 -10.17 20.14
N ARG A 324 2.04 -10.03 21.47
CA ARG A 324 1.64 -11.11 22.38
C ARG A 324 0.63 -10.63 23.40
N TRP A 325 -0.43 -11.40 23.55
CA TRP A 325 -1.41 -11.21 24.61
C TRP A 325 -1.19 -12.21 25.73
N THR A 326 -1.31 -11.74 26.97
CA THR A 326 -1.30 -12.58 28.15
C THR A 326 -2.48 -12.26 29.06
N LYS A 327 -3.05 -13.29 29.68
CA LYS A 327 -4.05 -13.18 30.75
C LYS A 327 -3.47 -13.77 32.02
N ASP A 328 -3.31 -12.96 33.06
CA ASP A 328 -2.71 -13.35 34.34
C ASP A 328 -1.33 -14.06 34.16
N GLY A 329 -0.56 -13.60 33.17
CA GLY A 329 0.76 -14.15 32.82
C GLY A 329 0.74 -15.39 31.92
N VAL A 330 -0.43 -15.90 31.53
CA VAL A 330 -0.56 -17.02 30.59
C VAL A 330 -0.71 -16.48 29.16
N LEU A 331 0.12 -16.95 28.24
CA LEU A 331 0.06 -16.59 26.82
C LEU A 331 -1.27 -17.02 26.19
N LEU A 332 -1.92 -16.07 25.52
CA LEU A 332 -3.09 -16.31 24.68
C LEU A 332 -2.66 -16.54 23.23
N GLU A 333 -3.48 -17.24 22.46
CA GLU A 333 -3.26 -17.38 21.02
C GLU A 333 -3.61 -16.08 20.29
N GLY A 334 -2.86 -15.78 19.23
CA GLY A 334 -3.05 -14.61 18.39
C GLY A 334 -1.91 -13.59 18.47
N SER A 335 -1.81 -12.77 17.43
CA SER A 335 -0.75 -11.76 17.25
C SER A 335 -1.29 -10.43 16.70
N ALA A 336 -2.59 -10.17 16.85
CA ALA A 336 -3.21 -8.92 16.45
C ALA A 336 -3.17 -7.88 17.57
N LEU A 337 -3.23 -6.59 17.23
CA LEU A 337 -3.40 -5.50 18.20
C LEU A 337 -4.80 -5.46 18.83
N THR A 338 -5.71 -6.30 18.36
CA THR A 338 -7.05 -6.49 18.91
C THR A 338 -7.20 -7.87 19.53
N LEU A 339 -7.91 -7.94 20.65
CA LEU A 339 -8.29 -9.19 21.29
C LEU A 339 -9.79 -9.18 21.59
N GLU A 340 -10.50 -10.21 21.14
CA GLU A 340 -11.91 -10.42 21.43
C GLU A 340 -12.12 -11.63 22.33
N VAL A 341 -12.85 -11.42 23.43
CA VAL A 341 -13.37 -12.50 24.27
C VAL A 341 -14.88 -12.58 24.04
N LEU A 342 -15.30 -13.59 23.27
CA LEU A 342 -16.69 -13.83 22.94
C LEU A 342 -17.40 -14.56 24.08
N ASN A 343 -18.66 -14.21 24.34
CA ASN A 343 -19.49 -14.87 25.35
C ASN A 343 -18.79 -14.97 26.72
N ALA A 344 -18.27 -13.83 27.20
CA ALA A 344 -17.39 -13.77 28.38
C ALA A 344 -18.01 -14.39 29.63
N GLN A 345 -17.22 -15.16 30.37
CA GLN A 345 -17.60 -15.81 31.63
C GLN A 345 -16.85 -15.20 32.82
N VAL A 346 -17.23 -15.54 34.05
CA VAL A 346 -16.58 -14.99 35.27
C VAL A 346 -15.10 -15.30 35.30
N GLU A 347 -14.73 -16.48 34.80
CA GLU A 347 -13.35 -16.95 34.65
C GLU A 347 -12.53 -16.08 33.69
N ASP A 348 -13.18 -15.28 32.83
CA ASP A 348 -12.55 -14.28 31.95
C ASP A 348 -12.18 -12.98 32.65
N SER A 349 -12.47 -12.86 33.94
CA SER A 349 -11.88 -11.80 34.75
C SER A 349 -10.39 -12.02 34.94
N GLY A 350 -9.60 -10.95 34.94
CA GLY A 350 -8.17 -11.01 35.14
C GLY A 350 -7.43 -9.82 34.54
N VAL A 351 -6.10 -9.83 34.68
CA VAL A 351 -5.24 -8.83 34.07
C VAL A 351 -4.86 -9.28 32.67
N TYR A 352 -5.33 -8.54 31.68
CA TYR A 352 -4.94 -8.69 30.30
C TYR A 352 -3.78 -7.74 30.04
N ARG A 353 -2.68 -8.27 29.50
CA ARG A 353 -1.48 -7.51 29.15
C ARG A 353 -1.13 -7.77 27.70
N ILE A 354 -0.89 -6.71 26.96
CA ILE A 354 -0.27 -6.75 25.64
C ILE A 354 1.22 -6.44 25.78
N GLU A 355 2.05 -7.18 25.07
CA GLU A 355 3.47 -6.92 24.91
C GLU A 355 3.80 -6.92 23.42
N VAL A 356 4.47 -5.85 22.98
CA VAL A 356 4.86 -5.64 21.59
C VAL A 356 6.38 -5.57 21.52
N GLY A 357 6.97 -6.43 20.71
CA GLY A 357 8.39 -6.40 20.39
C GLY A 357 8.69 -5.28 19.40
N ILE A 358 9.69 -4.47 19.73
CA ILE A 358 10.09 -3.32 18.92
C ILE A 358 11.60 -3.30 18.75
N MET A 359 12.09 -2.60 17.73
CA MET A 359 13.50 -2.28 17.56
C MET A 359 13.74 -0.83 17.96
N VAL A 360 14.64 -0.58 18.91
CA VAL A 360 14.97 0.78 19.37
C VAL A 360 16.44 1.07 19.12
N GLU A 361 16.78 2.31 18.77
CA GLU A 361 18.18 2.71 18.73
C GLU A 361 18.79 2.67 20.13
N ASP A 362 19.83 1.87 20.33
CA ASP A 362 20.75 2.08 21.43
C ASP A 362 21.53 3.37 21.15
N GLY A 363 21.97 4.10 22.18
CA GLY A 363 22.66 5.40 22.10
C GLY A 363 23.96 5.43 21.27
N GLY A 364 24.28 4.35 20.55
CA GLY A 364 25.26 4.22 19.48
C GLY A 364 24.69 4.02 18.06
N LYS A 365 23.41 4.31 17.81
CA LYS A 365 22.69 4.20 16.51
C LYS A 365 22.48 2.78 15.97
N ALA A 366 22.60 1.77 16.83
CA ALA A 366 22.30 0.40 16.45
C ALA A 366 20.89 0.05 16.94
N LEU A 367 20.04 -0.48 16.06
CA LEU A 367 18.74 -1.01 16.45
C LEU A 367 18.95 -2.26 17.32
N VAL A 368 18.38 -2.23 18.53
CA VAL A 368 18.39 -3.35 19.50
C VAL A 368 16.96 -3.78 19.83
N PRO A 369 16.72 -5.08 20.05
CA PRO A 369 15.40 -5.56 20.46
C PRO A 369 14.97 -4.99 21.82
N GLY A 370 13.77 -4.43 21.85
CA GLY A 370 13.07 -3.93 23.02
C GLY A 370 11.65 -4.50 23.11
N ALA A 371 10.94 -4.11 24.17
CA ALA A 371 9.52 -4.45 24.31
C ALA A 371 8.80 -3.32 25.04
N ILE A 372 7.63 -2.95 24.52
CA ILE A 372 6.67 -2.06 25.16
C ILE A 372 5.46 -2.88 25.59
N ALA A 373 4.84 -2.51 26.70
CA ALA A 373 3.70 -3.25 27.23
C ALA A 373 2.75 -2.34 27.98
N ASP A 374 1.47 -2.70 27.93
CA ASP A 374 0.42 -2.11 28.74
C ASP A 374 -0.52 -3.21 29.26
N SER A 375 -1.27 -2.90 30.32
CA SER A 375 -2.17 -3.86 30.94
C SER A 375 -3.47 -3.24 31.41
N VAL A 376 -4.56 -4.00 31.31
CA VAL A 376 -5.87 -3.64 31.83
C VAL A 376 -6.45 -4.78 32.66
N ASN A 377 -7.14 -4.42 33.74
CA ASN A 377 -7.90 -5.37 34.53
C ASN A 377 -9.35 -5.45 34.03
N ILE A 378 -9.79 -6.66 33.68
CA ILE A 378 -11.14 -6.96 33.25
C ILE A 378 -11.87 -7.68 34.37
N THR A 379 -13.12 -7.28 34.59
CA THR A 379 -14.02 -7.95 35.53
C THR A 379 -15.27 -8.36 34.77
N VAL A 380 -15.60 -9.64 34.77
CA VAL A 380 -16.84 -10.17 34.19
C VAL A 380 -17.71 -10.64 35.34
N SER A 381 -18.94 -10.17 35.40
CA SER A 381 -19.85 -10.53 36.48
C SER A 381 -21.31 -10.49 36.08
N ASP A 382 -22.13 -11.27 36.78
CA ASP A 382 -23.60 -11.20 36.75
C ASP A 382 -24.17 -9.99 37.52
N ALA A 383 -23.30 -9.21 38.17
CA ALA A 383 -23.76 -8.05 38.92
C ALA A 383 -24.35 -7.03 37.92
N PRO A 384 -25.52 -6.43 38.20
CA PRO A 384 -26.02 -5.34 37.40
C PRO A 384 -24.96 -4.25 37.39
N ILE A 385 -24.35 -4.01 36.22
CA ILE A 385 -23.38 -2.94 36.01
C ILE A 385 -24.00 -1.69 36.65
N PRO A 386 -23.35 -1.04 37.63
CA PRO A 386 -23.93 0.13 38.25
C PRO A 386 -24.12 1.18 37.15
N VAL A 387 -25.36 1.37 36.72
CA VAL A 387 -25.74 2.50 35.85
C VAL A 387 -25.70 3.75 36.71
N ALA A 388 -24.51 4.13 37.17
CA ALA A 388 -24.30 5.32 37.99
C ALA A 388 -24.43 6.62 37.16
N GLY A 389 -24.52 6.53 35.83
CA GLY A 389 -24.66 7.70 34.95
C GLY A 389 -26.09 8.12 34.60
N VAL A 390 -27.00 7.18 34.34
CA VAL A 390 -28.29 7.52 33.69
C VAL A 390 -29.38 7.90 34.71
N PHE A 391 -29.42 7.27 35.88
CA PHE A 391 -30.42 7.61 36.91
C PHE A 391 -30.10 8.94 37.63
N GLY A 392 -28.83 9.30 37.81
CA GLY A 392 -28.45 10.58 38.40
C GLY A 392 -28.78 11.79 37.51
N LEU A 393 -28.55 11.66 36.19
CA LEU A 393 -28.85 12.72 35.21
C LEU A 393 -30.34 12.87 34.94
N THR A 394 -31.12 11.78 34.91
CA THR A 394 -32.57 11.87 34.76
C THR A 394 -33.26 12.48 35.97
N LEU A 395 -32.78 12.22 37.20
CA LEU A 395 -33.34 12.82 38.42
C LEU A 395 -33.01 14.32 38.53
N LEU A 396 -31.83 14.75 38.08
CA LEU A 396 -31.45 16.16 37.98
C LEU A 396 -32.22 16.90 36.88
N ALA A 397 -32.39 16.29 35.69
CA ALA A 397 -33.20 16.84 34.61
C ALA A 397 -34.69 16.94 34.98
N SER A 398 -35.21 15.98 35.75
CA SER A 398 -36.58 15.98 36.28
C SER A 398 -36.79 17.12 37.30
N ALA A 399 -35.80 17.37 38.17
CA ALA A 399 -35.83 18.48 39.12
C ALA A 399 -35.79 19.85 38.40
N CYS A 400 -35.00 19.98 37.33
CA CYS A 400 -34.95 21.17 36.50
C CYS A 400 -36.25 21.40 35.69
N ALA A 401 -36.88 20.33 35.19
CA ALA A 401 -38.16 20.40 34.48
C ALA A 401 -39.33 20.81 35.41
N LEU A 402 -39.35 20.32 36.65
CA LEU A 402 -40.37 20.68 37.65
C LEU A 402 -40.25 22.14 38.11
N ALA A 403 -39.03 22.67 38.24
CA ALA A 403 -38.82 24.10 38.51
C ALA A 403 -39.29 25.01 37.36
N GLY A 404 -39.10 24.57 36.11
CA GLY A 404 -39.58 25.27 34.91
C GLY A 404 -41.12 25.29 34.82
N VAL A 405 -41.79 24.19 35.12
CA VAL A 405 -43.27 24.10 35.08
C VAL A 405 -43.93 24.92 36.21
N ALA A 406 -43.31 24.99 37.40
CA ALA A 406 -43.80 25.84 38.49
C ALA A 406 -43.64 27.35 38.20
N GLY A 407 -42.59 27.75 37.46
CA GLY A 407 -42.37 29.14 37.05
C GLY A 407 -43.37 29.63 35.99
N ILE A 408 -43.75 28.76 35.04
CA ILE A 408 -44.66 29.11 33.93
C ILE A 408 -46.13 29.21 34.39
N ARG A 409 -46.55 28.48 35.43
CA ARG A 409 -47.91 28.60 36.00
C ARG A 409 -48.14 29.82 36.89
N ARG A 410 -47.11 30.61 37.24
CA ARG A 410 -47.26 31.90 37.92
C ARG A 410 -47.40 33.11 36.99
N ARG A 411 -47.34 32.91 35.66
CA ARG A 411 -47.54 33.96 34.64
C ARG A 411 -48.74 33.69 33.72
N LYS A 412 -49.79 33.07 34.25
CA LYS A 412 -51.14 33.20 33.69
C LYS A 412 -52.08 33.69 34.77
#